data_AF-R6WK00-F1
#
_entry.id   AF-R6WK00-F1
#
_cell.length_a   1.000
_cell.length_b   1.000
_cell.length_c   1.000
_cell.angle_alpha   90.00
_cell.angle_beta   90.00
_cell.angle_gamma   90.00
#
_symmetry.space_group_name_H-M   'P 1'
#
loop_
_entity.id
_entity.type
_entity.pdbx_description
1 polymer ?
#
loop_
_entity_poly.entity_id
_entity_poly.type
_entity_poly.pdbx_seq_one_letter_code
_entity_poly.pdbx_strand_id
1 'polypeptide(L)'
;MKNCTLALAQHLNTDNEFVCCDLFTLKLANGSIYRTAEFDKDISFNGKLYKADRFIMKREQTKSSGAPSVETLSVTLNTDRLHDDKVDGKYLLQAVHDGTLDDAYLTLGRAFLDAETGAVLGVLELFTGRCEISSCGGISCKLSVKSETVGLNASVPLRTFAPQNVYQEADGVVSTASKDTYTCMIPLKPSKNVLVKI
;
A
#
# COMPACT_ATOMS: atom_id res chain seq x y z
N MET A 1 -9.10 -11.06 -16.16
CA MET A 1 -7.75 -11.57 -16.48
C MET A 1 -6.79 -10.41 -16.51
N LYS A 2 -5.54 -10.58 -16.07
CA LYS A 2 -4.50 -9.55 -16.19
C LYS A 2 -4.06 -9.47 -17.64
N ASN A 3 -3.89 -8.26 -18.14
CA ASN A 3 -3.44 -8.05 -19.52
C ASN A 3 -1.91 -8.17 -19.60
N CYS A 4 -1.42 -8.81 -20.65
CA CYS A 4 0.00 -8.94 -20.98
C CYS A 4 0.24 -8.43 -22.40
N THR A 5 1.46 -7.99 -22.69
CA THR A 5 1.87 -7.67 -24.06
C THR A 5 2.02 -8.96 -24.87
N LEU A 6 1.77 -8.91 -26.18
CA LEU A 6 1.92 -10.09 -27.05
C LEU A 6 3.33 -10.67 -26.98
N ALA A 7 4.35 -9.80 -26.98
CA ALA A 7 5.76 -10.21 -26.87
C ALA A 7 6.03 -10.97 -25.55
N LEU A 8 5.52 -10.47 -24.43
CA LEU A 8 5.65 -11.15 -23.14
C LEU A 8 4.90 -12.50 -23.14
N ALA A 9 3.69 -12.54 -23.69
CA ALA A 9 2.91 -13.77 -23.78
C ALA A 9 3.62 -14.84 -24.62
N GLN A 10 4.24 -14.45 -25.74
CA GLN A 10 5.01 -15.36 -26.58
C GLN A 10 6.25 -15.91 -25.86
N HIS A 11 7.02 -15.03 -25.19
CA HIS A 11 8.18 -15.44 -24.40
C HIS A 11 7.80 -16.43 -23.29
N LEU A 12 6.76 -16.11 -22.51
CA LEU A 12 6.30 -16.99 -21.42
C LEU A 12 5.75 -18.33 -21.89
N ASN A 13 5.31 -18.45 -23.16
CA ASN A 13 4.81 -19.70 -23.72
C ASN A 13 5.92 -20.52 -24.42
N THR A 14 7.02 -19.88 -24.83
CA THR A 14 8.08 -20.52 -25.64
C THR A 14 9.25 -20.94 -24.75
N ASP A 15 9.62 -20.10 -23.79
CA ASP A 15 10.81 -20.30 -22.97
C ASP A 15 10.45 -20.88 -21.59
N ASN A 16 11.25 -21.83 -21.13
CA ASN A 16 11.08 -22.45 -19.81
C ASN A 16 11.86 -21.70 -18.71
N GLU A 17 12.71 -20.76 -19.10
CA GLU A 17 13.55 -19.98 -18.21
C GLU A 17 13.34 -18.49 -18.49
N PHE A 18 13.23 -17.69 -17.42
CA PHE A 18 13.04 -16.26 -17.55
C PHE A 18 13.63 -15.53 -16.35
N VAL A 19 14.19 -14.36 -16.62
CA VAL A 19 14.65 -13.44 -15.58
C VAL A 19 13.49 -12.50 -15.25
N CYS A 20 13.16 -12.37 -13.97
CA CYS A 20 12.12 -11.46 -13.52
C CYS A 20 12.53 -10.72 -12.26
N CYS A 21 11.98 -9.52 -12.08
CA CYS A 21 12.15 -8.72 -10.88
C CYS A 21 10.83 -8.05 -10.50
N ASP A 22 10.68 -7.78 -9.20
CA ASP A 22 9.49 -7.12 -8.68
C ASP A 22 9.71 -5.59 -8.69
N LEU A 23 8.69 -4.87 -9.17
CA LEU A 23 8.66 -3.41 -9.28
C LEU A 23 7.61 -2.87 -8.32
N PHE A 24 8.02 -1.99 -7.42
CA PHE A 24 7.14 -1.37 -6.43
C PHE A 24 6.88 0.09 -6.81
N THR A 25 5.62 0.51 -6.74
CA THR A 25 5.21 1.91 -6.85
C THR A 25 4.45 2.29 -5.60
N LEU A 26 5.09 3.04 -4.70
CA LEU A 26 4.48 3.60 -3.50
C LEU A 26 3.99 5.02 -3.80
N LYS A 27 2.69 5.24 -3.69
CA LYS A 27 2.05 6.55 -3.84
C LYS A 27 1.55 7.01 -2.47
N LEU A 28 2.04 8.15 -1.99
CA LEU A 28 1.58 8.74 -0.74
C LEU A 28 0.26 9.51 -0.92
N ALA A 29 -0.41 9.80 0.20
CA ALA A 29 -1.61 10.63 0.23
C ALA A 29 -1.36 12.06 -0.31
N ASN A 30 -0.15 12.60 -0.13
CA ASN A 30 0.26 13.91 -0.67
C ASN A 30 0.48 13.91 -2.21
N GLY A 31 0.38 12.75 -2.86
CA GLY A 31 0.56 12.59 -4.30
C GLY A 31 1.99 12.23 -4.74
N SER A 32 2.97 12.26 -3.83
CA SER A 32 4.35 11.85 -4.12
C SER A 32 4.41 10.37 -4.50
N ILE A 33 5.26 10.04 -5.48
CA ILE A 33 5.40 8.68 -6.00
C ILE A 33 6.86 8.24 -5.90
N TYR A 34 7.07 7.11 -5.21
CA TYR A 34 8.37 6.46 -5.07
C TYR A 34 8.33 5.13 -5.82
N ARG A 35 9.34 4.90 -6.67
CA ARG A 35 9.43 3.72 -7.53
C ARG A 35 10.72 2.98 -7.25
N THR A 36 10.62 1.72 -6.89
CA THR A 36 11.76 0.89 -6.53
C THR A 36 11.70 -0.44 -7.25
N ALA A 37 12.86 -1.01 -7.55
CA ALA A 37 13.00 -2.31 -8.18
C ALA A 37 13.75 -3.25 -7.23
N GLU A 38 13.24 -4.46 -7.05
CA GLU A 38 13.98 -5.55 -6.39
C GLU A 38 14.91 -6.20 -7.43
N PHE A 39 15.96 -5.46 -7.81
CA PHE A 39 16.97 -5.89 -8.77
C PHE A 39 18.29 -5.16 -8.52
N ASP A 40 19.40 -5.65 -9.05
CA ASP A 40 20.72 -5.04 -8.87
C ASP A 40 20.97 -3.82 -9.78
N LYS A 41 20.02 -3.51 -10.67
CA LYS A 41 20.10 -2.41 -11.62
C LYS A 41 18.77 -1.67 -11.73
N ASP A 42 18.85 -0.36 -11.94
CA ASP A 42 17.68 0.46 -12.25
C ASP A 42 16.93 -0.07 -13.47
N ILE A 43 15.61 -0.15 -13.36
CA ILE A 43 14.72 -0.62 -14.42
C ILE A 43 13.92 0.55 -14.97
N SER A 44 14.03 0.79 -16.27
CA SER A 44 13.20 1.76 -16.98
C SER A 44 12.11 1.04 -17.77
N PHE A 45 10.85 1.38 -17.52
CA PHE A 45 9.72 0.84 -18.27
C PHE A 45 8.65 1.91 -18.49
N ASN A 46 8.16 2.04 -19.73
CA ASN A 46 7.08 2.95 -20.09
C ASN A 46 7.28 4.41 -19.57
N GLY A 47 8.49 4.94 -19.73
CA GLY A 47 8.86 6.29 -19.29
C GLY A 47 9.03 6.45 -17.77
N LYS A 48 8.90 5.38 -16.98
CA LYS A 48 9.08 5.38 -15.52
C LYS A 48 10.41 4.71 -15.17
N LEU A 49 11.19 5.35 -14.29
CA LEU A 49 12.41 4.80 -13.72
C LEU A 49 12.10 4.19 -12.35
N TYR A 50 12.49 2.95 -12.15
CA TYR A 50 12.44 2.21 -10.90
C TYR A 50 13.86 2.06 -10.38
N LYS A 51 14.11 2.61 -9.19
CA LYS A 51 15.43 2.65 -8.58
C LYS A 51 15.74 1.36 -7.83
N ALA A 52 16.90 0.77 -8.09
CA ALA A 52 17.40 -0.40 -7.37
C ALA A 52 17.99 -0.03 -5.99
N ASP A 53 18.52 1.18 -5.89
CA ASP A 53 19.30 1.69 -4.75
C ASP A 53 18.47 2.40 -3.67
N ARG A 54 17.14 2.40 -3.81
CA ARG A 54 16.24 3.15 -2.94
C ARG A 54 15.21 2.22 -2.31
N PHE A 55 15.09 2.25 -0.99
CA PHE A 55 14.21 1.38 -0.18
C PHE A 55 14.25 -0.09 -0.61
N ILE A 56 14.99 -0.92 0.12
CA ILE A 56 15.02 -2.36 -0.16
C ILE A 56 13.68 -2.95 0.26
N MET A 57 12.78 -3.11 -0.71
CA MET A 57 11.46 -3.70 -0.52
C MET A 57 11.51 -5.19 -0.82
N LYS A 58 11.00 -6.00 0.11
CA LYS A 58 10.80 -7.44 -0.06
C LYS A 58 9.37 -7.78 0.23
N ARG A 59 8.75 -8.60 -0.61
CA ARG A 59 7.37 -9.04 -0.40
C ARG A 59 7.29 -10.49 0.06
N GLU A 60 6.20 -10.82 0.72
CA GLU A 60 5.77 -12.21 0.91
C GLU A 60 4.91 -12.69 -0.27
N GLN A 61 4.52 -13.96 -0.26
CA GLN A 61 3.67 -14.55 -1.28
C GLN A 61 2.27 -13.92 -1.27
N THR A 62 1.82 -13.43 -2.43
CA THR A 62 0.44 -12.99 -2.62
C THR A 62 -0.48 -14.22 -2.73
N LYS A 63 -1.62 -14.19 -2.03
CA LYS A 63 -2.70 -15.17 -2.20
C LYS A 63 -3.89 -14.47 -2.83
N SER A 64 -4.44 -15.09 -3.87
CA SER A 64 -5.68 -14.61 -4.51
C SER A 64 -6.79 -15.64 -4.35
N SER A 65 -8.01 -15.17 -4.15
CA SER A 65 -9.19 -16.02 -3.98
C SER A 65 -10.25 -15.68 -5.02
N GLY A 66 -11.01 -16.68 -5.49
CA GLY A 66 -12.10 -16.44 -6.46
C GLY A 66 -13.36 -15.79 -5.87
N ALA A 67 -13.44 -15.65 -4.55
CA ALA A 67 -14.55 -15.02 -3.84
C ALA A 67 -14.18 -13.59 -3.41
N PRO A 68 -15.17 -12.69 -3.18
CA PRO A 68 -14.90 -11.35 -2.67
C PRO A 68 -14.36 -11.45 -1.22
N SER A 69 -13.03 -11.42 -1.09
CA SER A 69 -12.33 -11.37 0.19
C SER A 69 -11.31 -10.22 0.19
N VAL A 70 -10.84 -9.85 1.38
CA VAL A 70 -9.76 -8.86 1.52
C VAL A 70 -8.44 -9.59 1.38
N GLU A 71 -7.80 -9.43 0.22
CA GLU A 71 -6.48 -9.95 -0.03
C GLU A 71 -5.44 -9.03 0.63
N THR A 72 -4.40 -9.62 1.20
CA THR A 72 -3.35 -8.90 1.91
C THR A 72 -1.99 -9.33 1.38
N LEU A 73 -1.13 -8.34 1.15
CA LEU A 73 0.26 -8.50 0.77
C LEU A 73 1.16 -7.91 1.85
N SER A 74 1.98 -8.74 2.49
CA SER A 74 3.02 -8.27 3.42
C SER A 74 4.23 -7.78 2.62
N VAL A 75 4.66 -6.55 2.87
CA VAL A 75 5.89 -5.97 2.30
C VAL A 75 6.77 -5.44 3.41
N THR A 76 8.03 -5.84 3.43
CA THR A 76 9.04 -5.31 4.35
C THR A 76 9.90 -4.30 3.61
N LEU A 77 9.96 -3.08 4.12
CA LEU A 77 10.86 -2.03 3.68
C LEU A 77 12.04 -2.01 4.64
N ASN A 78 13.24 -2.19 4.10
CA ASN A 78 14.47 -1.99 4.83
C ASN A 78 15.11 -0.69 4.37
N THR A 79 15.67 0.04 5.33
CA THR A 79 16.33 1.32 5.07
C THR A 79 17.82 1.19 5.25
N ASP A 80 18.57 1.86 4.39
CA ASP A 80 19.99 2.09 4.59
C ASP A 80 20.26 3.58 4.80
N ARG A 81 21.14 3.89 5.74
CA ARG A 81 21.55 5.27 6.04
C ARG A 81 22.39 5.87 4.91
N LEU A 82 23.07 5.04 4.12
CA LEU A 82 23.97 5.48 3.05
C LEU A 82 23.24 5.97 1.79
N HIS A 83 22.00 5.49 1.56
CA HIS A 83 21.29 5.69 0.29
C HIS A 83 20.26 6.83 0.30
N ASP A 84 20.34 7.72 1.31
CA ASP A 84 19.41 8.85 1.52
C ASP A 84 17.93 8.47 1.33
N ASP A 85 17.55 7.35 1.97
CA ASP A 85 16.20 6.78 2.00
C ASP A 85 15.20 7.72 2.68
N LYS A 86 14.92 8.84 2.02
CA LYS A 86 14.02 9.90 2.47
C LYS A 86 12.69 9.84 1.73
N VAL A 87 11.63 9.96 2.52
CA VAL A 87 10.26 10.16 2.08
C VAL A 87 9.83 11.53 2.57
N ASP A 88 9.46 12.41 1.63
CA ASP A 88 9.02 13.78 1.91
C ASP A 88 10.04 14.58 2.75
N GLY A 89 11.32 14.42 2.43
CA GLY A 89 12.44 15.08 3.13
C GLY A 89 12.82 14.47 4.49
N LYS A 90 12.09 13.48 4.99
CA LYS A 90 12.34 12.78 6.26
C LYS A 90 12.87 11.38 6.00
N TYR A 91 13.72 10.85 6.88
CA TYR A 91 14.11 9.44 6.79
C TYR A 91 12.88 8.53 6.90
N LEU A 92 12.83 7.44 6.11
CA LEU A 92 11.63 6.59 6.00
C LEU A 92 11.04 6.19 7.36
N LEU A 93 11.85 5.71 8.32
CA LEU A 93 11.36 5.29 9.63
C LEU A 93 10.75 6.45 10.42
N GLN A 94 11.36 7.64 10.36
CA GLN A 94 10.79 8.84 10.96
C GLN A 94 9.47 9.22 10.26
N ALA A 95 9.43 9.16 8.93
CA ALA A 95 8.23 9.45 8.16
C ALA A 95 7.08 8.49 8.51
N VAL A 96 7.39 7.20 8.77
CA VAL A 96 6.43 6.20 9.25
C VAL A 96 5.90 6.57 10.64
N HIS A 97 6.77 6.93 11.59
CA HIS A 97 6.36 7.35 12.93
C HIS A 97 5.52 8.63 12.93
N ASP A 98 5.80 9.54 11.99
CA ASP A 98 5.04 10.77 11.79
C ASP A 98 3.69 10.55 11.07
N GLY A 99 3.36 9.33 10.65
CA GLY A 99 2.13 9.01 9.93
C GLY A 99 2.12 9.41 8.45
N THR A 100 3.30 9.68 7.86
CA THR A 100 3.42 10.14 6.45
C THR A 100 3.00 9.04 5.45
N LEU A 101 3.08 7.78 5.85
CA LEU A 101 2.68 6.62 5.03
C LEU A 101 1.20 6.23 5.23
N ASP A 102 0.46 6.95 6.06
CA ASP A 102 -0.97 6.70 6.25
C ASP A 102 -1.74 6.93 4.94
N ASP A 103 -2.65 6.01 4.59
CA ASP A 103 -3.44 6.03 3.34
C ASP A 103 -2.57 6.03 2.06
N ALA A 104 -1.32 5.56 2.16
CA ALA A 104 -0.50 5.31 0.98
C ALA A 104 -1.03 4.11 0.18
N TYR A 105 -0.75 4.10 -1.11
CA TYR A 105 -1.06 3.00 -2.02
C TYR A 105 0.22 2.35 -2.51
N LEU A 106 0.25 1.01 -2.53
CA LEU A 106 1.32 0.26 -3.15
C LEU A 106 0.78 -0.53 -4.33
N THR A 107 1.44 -0.37 -5.48
CA THR A 107 1.28 -1.22 -6.65
C THR A 107 2.54 -2.06 -6.82
N LEU A 108 2.35 -3.38 -6.81
CA LEU A 108 3.34 -4.39 -7.14
C LEU A 108 3.16 -4.81 -8.59
N GLY A 109 4.19 -4.58 -9.40
CA GLY A 109 4.35 -5.17 -10.72
C GLY A 109 5.47 -6.19 -10.73
N ARG A 110 5.46 -7.11 -11.70
CA ARG A 110 6.57 -8.00 -12.00
C ARG A 110 7.04 -7.73 -13.41
N ALA A 111 8.28 -7.29 -13.55
CA ALA A 111 8.94 -7.13 -14.83
C ALA A 111 9.59 -8.44 -15.26
N PHE A 112 9.46 -8.76 -16.54
CA PHE A 112 10.19 -9.84 -17.18
C PHE A 112 11.25 -9.23 -18.08
N LEU A 113 12.47 -9.72 -17.90
CA LEU A 113 13.66 -9.22 -18.55
C LEU A 113 14.13 -10.25 -19.56
N ASP A 114 14.62 -9.75 -20.69
CA ASP A 114 15.40 -10.55 -21.62
C ASP A 114 16.76 -10.89 -20.98
N ALA A 115 17.12 -12.17 -20.97
CA ALA A 115 18.34 -12.67 -20.33
C ALA A 115 19.62 -12.16 -21.00
N GLU A 116 19.59 -11.90 -22.31
CA GLU A 116 20.78 -11.48 -23.06
C GLU A 116 21.01 -9.97 -22.99
N THR A 117 19.95 -9.20 -23.18
CA THR A 117 20.04 -7.73 -23.27
C THR A 117 19.72 -7.01 -21.96
N GLY A 118 19.04 -7.69 -21.02
CA GLY A 118 18.49 -7.07 -19.82
C GLY A 118 17.33 -6.10 -20.10
N ALA A 119 16.79 -6.10 -21.32
CA ALA A 119 15.67 -5.24 -21.70
C ALA A 119 14.35 -5.74 -21.09
N VAL A 120 13.45 -4.81 -20.77
CA VAL A 120 12.12 -5.16 -20.22
C VAL A 120 11.20 -5.61 -21.35
N LEU A 121 10.86 -6.91 -21.38
CA LEU A 121 9.91 -7.50 -22.34
C LEU A 121 8.47 -7.10 -22.02
N GLY A 122 8.16 -6.97 -20.74
CA GLY A 122 6.86 -6.53 -20.26
C GLY A 122 6.75 -6.55 -18.74
N VAL A 123 5.72 -5.89 -18.23
CA VAL A 123 5.42 -5.83 -16.79
C VAL A 123 3.99 -6.30 -16.57
N LEU A 124 3.82 -7.22 -15.62
CA LEU A 124 2.51 -7.67 -15.13
C LEU A 124 2.22 -7.04 -13.78
N GLU A 125 1.14 -6.26 -13.69
CA GLU A 125 0.66 -5.75 -12.40
C GLU A 125 0.07 -6.90 -11.58
N LEU A 126 0.71 -7.22 -10.46
CA LEU A 126 0.36 -8.35 -9.62
C LEU A 126 -0.66 -7.99 -8.55
N PHE A 127 -0.47 -6.86 -7.88
CA PHE A 127 -1.27 -6.46 -6.73
C PHE A 127 -1.28 -4.94 -6.59
N THR A 128 -2.44 -4.37 -6.26
CA THR A 128 -2.57 -2.95 -5.91
C THR A 128 -3.47 -2.85 -4.70
N GLY A 129 -3.07 -2.06 -3.70
CA GLY A 129 -3.85 -1.90 -2.49
C GLY A 129 -3.39 -0.75 -1.62
N ARG A 130 -4.12 -0.56 -0.51
CA ARG A 130 -3.84 0.44 0.52
C ARG A 130 -2.85 -0.12 1.53
N CYS A 131 -1.87 0.68 1.89
CA CYS A 131 -0.87 0.35 2.89
C CYS A 131 -1.39 0.62 4.30
N GLU A 132 -1.18 -0.34 5.18
CA GLU A 132 -1.26 -0.16 6.63
C GLU A 132 0.09 -0.53 7.24
N ILE A 133 0.55 0.24 8.23
CA ILE A 133 1.79 -0.08 8.95
C ILE A 133 1.48 -1.18 9.96
N SER A 134 2.04 -2.38 9.77
CA SER A 134 1.83 -3.49 10.71
C SER A 134 2.81 -3.45 11.87
N SER A 135 4.06 -3.07 11.61
CA SER A 135 5.10 -2.91 12.63
C SER A 135 6.26 -2.09 12.08
N CYS A 136 6.82 -1.20 12.89
CA CYS A 136 8.04 -0.45 12.57
C CYS A 136 9.03 -0.64 13.71
N GLY A 137 10.21 -1.19 13.43
CA GLY A 137 11.21 -1.50 14.45
C GLY A 137 12.61 -1.76 13.89
N GLY A 138 13.62 -1.30 14.62
CA GLY A 138 15.02 -1.41 14.20
C GLY A 138 15.27 -0.66 12.89
N ILE A 139 15.71 -1.39 11.85
CA ILE A 139 16.00 -0.87 10.50
C ILE A 139 14.95 -1.25 9.45
N SER A 140 13.80 -1.77 9.90
CA SER A 140 12.77 -2.32 9.02
C SER A 140 11.37 -1.84 9.38
N CYS A 141 10.54 -1.61 8.36
CA CYS A 141 9.13 -1.34 8.49
C CYS A 141 8.35 -2.40 7.70
N LYS A 142 7.36 -3.02 8.34
CA LYS A 142 6.45 -3.97 7.70
C LYS A 142 5.14 -3.26 7.38
N LEU A 143 4.75 -3.35 6.11
CA LEU A 143 3.48 -2.89 5.59
C LEU A 143 2.59 -4.10 5.30
N SER A 144 1.33 -3.96 5.70
CA SER A 144 0.23 -4.81 5.29
C SER A 144 -0.55 -4.07 4.21
N VAL A 145 -0.40 -4.50 2.96
CA VAL A 145 -1.08 -3.88 1.82
C VAL A 145 -2.36 -4.64 1.54
N LYS A 146 -3.51 -4.01 1.78
CA LYS A 146 -4.82 -4.62 1.63
C LYS A 146 -5.48 -4.21 0.31
N SER A 147 -6.15 -5.14 -0.34
CA SER A 147 -6.94 -4.86 -1.54
C SER A 147 -8.07 -3.87 -1.26
N GLU A 148 -8.56 -3.20 -2.29
CA GLU A 148 -9.66 -2.21 -2.20
C GLU A 148 -10.96 -2.81 -1.63
N THR A 149 -11.14 -4.12 -1.73
CA THR A 149 -12.25 -4.85 -1.11
C THR A 149 -12.30 -4.68 0.42
N VAL A 150 -11.23 -4.17 1.05
CA VAL A 150 -11.25 -3.76 2.47
C VAL A 150 -12.36 -2.75 2.77
N GLY A 151 -12.68 -1.86 1.83
CA GLY A 151 -13.76 -0.88 2.01
C GLY A 151 -15.14 -1.51 2.04
N LEU A 152 -15.32 -2.68 1.41
CA LEU A 152 -16.57 -3.46 1.50
C LEU A 152 -16.71 -4.17 2.84
N ASN A 153 -15.59 -4.47 3.49
CA ASN A 153 -15.54 -5.05 4.84
C ASN A 153 -15.66 -3.98 5.94
N ALA A 154 -16.05 -2.76 5.61
CA ALA A 154 -16.27 -1.73 6.60
C ALA A 154 -17.49 -2.09 7.46
N SER A 155 -17.26 -2.23 8.77
CA SER A 155 -18.30 -2.53 9.77
C SER A 155 -19.33 -1.39 9.95
N VAL A 156 -19.07 -0.21 9.37
CA VAL A 156 -19.89 0.99 9.61
C VAL A 156 -20.88 1.20 8.46
N PRO A 157 -22.19 1.27 8.74
CA PRO A 157 -23.19 1.68 7.76
C PRO A 157 -22.88 3.06 7.19
N LEU A 158 -23.11 3.26 5.89
CA LEU A 158 -22.88 4.54 5.19
C LEU A 158 -23.65 5.73 5.81
N ARG A 159 -24.73 5.46 6.54
CA ARG A 159 -25.53 6.46 7.26
C ARG A 159 -25.86 5.95 8.65
N THR A 160 -25.12 6.45 9.63
CA THR A 160 -25.48 6.31 11.04
C THR A 160 -26.10 7.62 11.50
N PHE A 161 -27.40 7.62 11.77
CA PHE A 161 -28.08 8.75 12.40
C PHE A 161 -27.83 8.69 13.90
N ALA A 162 -26.68 9.22 14.33
CA ALA A 162 -26.42 9.46 15.74
C ALA A 162 -26.98 10.83 16.13
N PRO A 163 -27.56 10.98 17.34
CA PRO A 163 -28.00 12.28 17.82
C PRO A 163 -26.80 13.23 17.88
N GLN A 164 -26.89 14.35 17.18
CA GLN A 164 -25.85 15.36 17.12
C GLN A 164 -25.78 16.08 18.47
N ASN A 165 -24.59 16.15 19.08
CA ASN A 165 -24.30 16.90 20.31
C ASN A 165 -24.99 16.43 21.61
N VAL A 166 -24.97 15.13 21.92
CA VAL A 166 -25.39 14.67 23.26
C VAL A 166 -24.29 14.92 24.31
N TYR A 167 -23.02 14.99 23.89
CA TYR A 167 -21.85 15.02 24.78
C TYR A 167 -20.96 16.25 24.48
N GLN A 168 -20.54 16.97 25.51
CA GLN A 168 -19.53 18.05 25.44
C GLN A 168 -18.36 17.71 26.37
N GLU A 169 -17.13 17.84 25.89
CA GLU A 169 -15.92 17.65 26.70
C GLU A 169 -15.33 19.00 27.08
N ALA A 170 -15.11 19.20 28.38
CA ALA A 170 -14.40 20.34 28.93
C ALA A 170 -13.54 19.83 30.09
N ASP A 171 -12.25 20.16 30.08
CA ASP A 171 -11.27 19.81 31.11
C ASP A 171 -11.26 18.31 31.51
N GLY A 172 -11.36 17.41 30.52
CA GLY A 172 -11.32 15.96 30.76
C GLY A 172 -12.61 15.37 31.32
N VAL A 173 -13.68 16.15 31.44
CA VAL A 173 -15.01 15.70 31.85
C VAL A 173 -15.96 15.73 30.66
N VAL A 174 -16.53 14.57 30.33
CA VAL A 174 -17.55 14.44 29.29
C VAL A 174 -18.93 14.62 29.95
N SER A 175 -19.63 15.69 29.59
CA SER A 175 -20.95 16.04 30.11
C SER A 175 -22.04 15.77 29.07
N THR A 176 -23.23 15.35 29.51
CA THR A 176 -24.39 15.12 28.64
C THR A 176 -25.56 16.02 28.97
N ALA A 177 -26.26 16.49 27.94
CA ALA A 177 -27.55 17.16 28.10
C ALA A 177 -28.71 16.16 28.28
N SER A 178 -28.50 14.87 27.98
CA SER A 178 -29.51 13.82 28.07
C SER A 178 -29.50 13.13 29.43
N LYS A 179 -30.67 12.97 30.04
CA LYS A 179 -30.88 12.18 31.28
C LYS A 179 -31.35 10.74 31.01
N ASP A 180 -31.36 10.34 29.74
CA ASP A 180 -31.94 9.07 29.32
C ASP A 180 -31.00 7.90 29.61
N THR A 181 -31.52 6.79 30.14
CA THR A 181 -30.70 5.66 30.65
C THR A 181 -30.03 4.86 29.52
N TYR A 182 -30.42 5.12 28.27
CA TYR A 182 -29.99 4.37 27.08
C TYR A 182 -29.05 5.16 26.15
N THR A 183 -28.49 6.29 26.58
CA THR A 183 -27.52 7.01 25.75
C THR A 183 -26.18 6.26 25.69
N CYS A 184 -25.92 5.60 24.58
CA CYS A 184 -24.65 4.96 24.28
C CYS A 184 -23.68 5.96 23.64
N MET A 185 -22.50 6.15 24.22
CA MET A 185 -21.37 6.74 23.51
C MET A 185 -21.01 5.80 22.36
N ILE A 186 -21.12 6.27 21.12
CA ILE A 186 -20.45 5.62 20.01
C ILE A 186 -19.13 6.36 19.82
N PRO A 187 -17.97 5.81 20.23
CA PRO A 187 -16.67 6.42 19.98
C PRO A 187 -16.33 6.20 18.50
N LEU A 188 -17.06 6.84 17.61
CA LEU A 188 -16.87 6.65 16.17
C LEU A 188 -15.87 7.69 15.68
N LYS A 189 -14.60 7.30 15.56
CA LYS A 189 -13.67 7.99 14.67
C LYS A 189 -14.08 7.62 13.25
N PRO A 190 -14.60 8.54 12.42
CA PRO A 190 -14.89 8.22 11.02
C PRO A 190 -13.59 7.75 10.36
N SER A 191 -13.57 6.52 9.85
CA SER A 191 -12.42 6.05 9.08
C SER A 191 -12.51 6.68 7.69
N LYS A 192 -11.39 7.23 7.18
CA LYS A 192 -11.28 7.71 5.80
C LYS A 192 -11.34 6.57 4.76
N ASN A 193 -11.54 5.33 5.22
CA ASN A 193 -11.51 4.11 4.42
C ASN A 193 -12.83 3.84 3.66
N VAL A 194 -13.81 4.74 3.76
CA VAL A 194 -15.07 4.60 3.03
C VAL A 194 -14.82 4.89 1.55
N LEU A 195 -15.13 3.93 0.68
CA LEU A 195 -15.12 4.02 -0.78
C LEU A 195 -16.23 4.95 -1.30
N VAL A 196 -16.23 6.22 -0.87
CA VAL A 196 -17.05 7.28 -1.44
C VAL A 196 -16.14 8.49 -1.65
N LYS A 197 -15.53 8.57 -2.83
CA LYS A 197 -15.12 9.86 -3.39
C LYS A 197 -16.39 10.50 -3.96
N ILE A 198 -16.80 11.62 -3.37
CA ILE A 198 -17.71 12.56 -4.04
C ILE A 198 -16.87 13.38 -5.02
#